data_AF-A0A7S0AHT6-F1
#
_entry.id   AF-A0A7S0AHT6-F1
#
_cell.length_a   1.000
_cell.length_b   1.000
_cell.length_c   1.000
_cell.angle_alpha   90.00
_cell.angle_beta   90.00
_cell.angle_gamma   90.00
#
_symmetry.space_group_name_H-M   'P 1'
#
loop_
_entity.id
_entity.type
_entity.pdbx_description
1 polymer ?
#
loop_
_entity_poly.entity_id
_entity_poly.type
_entity_poly.pdbx_seq_one_letter_code
_entity_poly.pdbx_strand_id
1 'polypeptide(L)'
;VSLAMVMTGTGDVGTFKLLRAIRWRCDESIRYGTHMAIGSAIGLLFLGGGTCTLGTEPEDIAALLMAFFPRFPINTTDNQYHLQALRHCYVLAVKRRLLEAID
;
A
#
# COMPACT_ATOMS: atom_id res chain seq x y z
N VAL A 1 -4.00 4.77 2.74
CA VAL A 1 -3.03 4.50 1.67
C VAL A 1 -2.11 5.69 1.44
N SER A 2 -2.61 6.91 1.20
CA SER A 2 -1.76 8.09 0.93
C SER A 2 -0.70 8.39 1.99
N LEU A 3 -1.07 8.35 3.27
CA LEU A 3 -0.09 8.51 4.37
C LEU A 3 1.03 7.46 4.31
N ALA A 4 0.68 6.21 4.03
CA ALA A 4 1.67 5.14 3.89
C ALA A 4 2.53 5.27 2.62
N MET A 5 1.98 5.82 1.53
CA MET A 5 2.76 6.11 0.32
C MET A 5 3.85 7.16 0.61
N VAL A 6 3.54 8.20 1.37
CA VAL A 6 4.54 9.21 1.79
C VAL A 6 5.60 8.58 2.71
N MET A 7 5.19 7.72 3.63
CA MET A 7 6.08 7.07 4.60
C MET A 7 6.66 5.74 4.11
N THR A 8 6.59 5.43 2.81
CA THR A 8 6.95 4.11 2.27
C THR A 8 8.38 3.72 2.65
N GLY A 9 8.54 2.52 3.21
CA GLY A 9 9.83 1.93 3.54
C GLY A 9 10.47 2.46 4.82
N THR A 10 9.94 3.52 5.42
CA THR A 10 10.50 4.09 6.66
C THR A 10 10.16 3.30 7.91
N GLY A 11 9.08 2.51 7.88
CA GLY A 11 8.59 1.82 9.07
C GLY A 11 8.06 2.75 10.18
N ASP A 12 7.63 3.97 9.84
CA ASP A 12 7.19 4.97 10.84
C ASP A 12 6.18 4.41 11.85
N VAL A 13 6.56 4.48 13.14
CA VAL A 13 5.81 3.88 14.25
C VAL A 13 4.47 4.58 14.46
N GLY A 14 4.41 5.90 14.24
CA GLY A 14 3.17 6.66 14.38
C GLY A 14 2.11 6.20 13.38
N THR A 15 2.50 6.14 12.11
CA THR A 15 1.68 5.63 11.01
C THR A 15 1.28 4.18 11.24
N PHE A 16 2.21 3.32 11.70
CA PHE A 16 1.89 1.93 11.99
C PHE A 16 0.86 1.79 13.11
N LYS A 17 0.99 2.54 14.22
CA LYS A 17 0.03 2.52 15.33
C LYS A 17 -1.37 2.90 14.85
N LEU A 18 -1.47 3.94 14.02
CA LEU A 18 -2.74 4.37 13.43
C LEU A 18 -3.35 3.26 12.55
N LEU A 19 -2.57 2.70 11.61
CA LEU A 19 -3.03 1.63 10.73
C LEU A 19 -3.44 0.37 11.50
N ARG A 20 -2.72 0.04 12.58
CA ARG A 20 -3.04 -1.09 13.45
C ARG A 20 -4.35 -0.87 14.20
N ALA A 21 -4.59 0.35 14.70
CA ALA A 21 -5.83 0.68 15.41
C ALA A 21 -7.07 0.56 14.52
N ILE A 22 -6.99 0.99 13.25
CA ILE A 22 -8.12 0.87 12.31
C ILE A 22 -8.29 -0.56 11.76
N ARG A 23 -7.20 -1.35 11.69
CA ARG A 23 -7.25 -2.74 11.17
C ARG A 23 -8.16 -3.64 12.00
N TRP A 24 -8.27 -3.40 13.30
CA TRP A 24 -9.04 -4.24 14.23
C TRP A 24 -10.55 -3.98 14.20
N ARG A 25 -11.02 -2.95 13.46
CA ARG A 25 -12.44 -2.70 13.30
C ARG A 25 -13.04 -3.74 12.35
N CYS A 26 -13.97 -4.55 12.87
CA CYS A 26 -14.69 -5.59 12.13
C CYS A 26 -16.20 -5.38 12.30
N ASP A 27 -16.66 -4.15 12.12
CA ASP A 27 -18.07 -3.82 12.12
C ASP A 27 -18.73 -4.26 10.80
N GLU A 28 -20.05 -4.41 10.78
CA GLU A 28 -20.82 -4.81 9.59
C GLU A 28 -20.65 -3.82 8.40
N SER A 29 -20.21 -2.59 8.68
CA SER A 29 -19.90 -1.58 7.66
C SER A 29 -18.55 -1.79 6.96
N ILE A 30 -17.64 -2.58 7.55
CA ILE A 30 -16.29 -2.83 7.03
C ILE A 30 -16.37 -3.93 5.97
N ARG A 31 -16.05 -3.56 4.73
CA ARG A 31 -16.02 -4.48 3.58
C ARG A 31 -14.62 -5.05 3.35
N TYR A 32 -14.52 -6.11 2.55
CA TYR A 32 -13.25 -6.72 2.15
C TYR A 32 -12.24 -5.69 1.64
N GLY A 33 -12.68 -4.77 0.77
CA GLY A 33 -11.86 -3.69 0.24
C GLY A 33 -11.24 -2.76 1.29
N THR A 34 -11.88 -2.60 2.45
CA THR A 34 -11.33 -1.78 3.55
C THR A 34 -10.15 -2.48 4.18
N HIS A 35 -10.27 -3.79 4.47
CA HIS A 35 -9.15 -4.59 4.95
C HIS A 35 -8.01 -4.64 3.93
N MET A 36 -8.33 -4.76 2.64
CA MET A 36 -7.34 -4.70 1.56
C MET A 36 -6.59 -3.35 1.58
N ALA A 37 -7.29 -2.22 1.64
CA ALA A 37 -6.66 -0.89 1.67
C ALA A 37 -5.73 -0.70 2.89
N ILE A 38 -6.17 -1.16 4.07
CA ILE A 38 -5.37 -1.11 5.30
C ILE A 38 -4.15 -2.04 5.20
N GLY A 39 -4.34 -3.27 4.69
CA GLY A 39 -3.27 -4.23 4.46
C GLY A 39 -2.21 -3.70 3.50
N SER A 40 -2.63 -3.12 2.38
CA SER A 40 -1.72 -2.48 1.42
C SER A 40 -0.98 -1.30 2.04
N ALA A 41 -1.65 -0.46 2.84
CA ALA A 41 -0.99 0.65 3.53
C ALA A 41 0.07 0.16 4.53
N ILE A 42 -0.19 -0.91 5.29
CA ILE A 42 0.82 -1.52 6.16
C ILE A 42 1.96 -2.10 5.33
N GLY A 43 1.67 -2.77 4.22
CA GLY A 43 2.69 -3.32 3.32
C GLY A 43 3.60 -2.25 2.72
N LEU A 44 3.06 -1.11 2.31
CA LEU A 44 3.83 0.04 1.82
C LEU A 44 4.76 0.61 2.90
N LEU A 45 4.28 0.72 4.14
CA LEU A 45 5.08 1.24 5.24
C LEU A 45 6.37 0.43 5.47
N PHE A 46 6.30 -0.88 5.27
CA PHE A 46 7.42 -1.82 5.40
C PHE A 46 7.86 -2.41 4.04
N LEU A 47 7.75 -1.64 2.97
CA LEU A 47 8.06 -2.09 1.61
C LEU A 47 9.50 -2.63 1.53
N GLY A 48 9.65 -3.84 0.98
CA GLY A 48 10.96 -4.52 0.91
C GLY A 48 11.63 -4.73 2.27
N GLY A 49 10.85 -4.84 3.36
CA GLY A 49 11.38 -4.91 4.72
C GLY A 49 12.01 -3.59 5.22
N GLY A 50 11.70 -2.47 4.57
CA GLY A 50 12.30 -1.16 4.83
C GLY A 50 13.49 -0.82 3.92
N THR A 51 13.84 -1.70 2.98
CA THR A 51 14.95 -1.47 2.04
C THR A 51 14.55 -0.71 0.77
N CYS A 52 13.23 -0.59 0.53
CA CYS A 52 12.66 -0.08 -0.70
C CYS A 52 11.69 1.08 -0.45
N THR A 53 11.58 1.98 -1.43
CA THR A 53 10.61 3.08 -1.45
C THR A 53 9.91 3.15 -2.81
N LEU A 54 9.00 4.11 -2.99
CA LEU A 54 8.33 4.35 -4.27
C LEU A 54 9.09 5.39 -5.11
N GLY A 55 9.10 5.17 -6.42
CA GLY A 55 9.53 6.15 -7.40
C GLY A 55 8.43 7.14 -7.75
N THR A 56 8.83 8.23 -8.41
CA THR A 56 7.96 9.36 -8.79
C THR A 56 8.10 9.72 -10.26
N GLU A 57 8.72 8.85 -11.07
CA GLU A 57 8.77 9.02 -12.51
C GLU A 57 7.38 8.80 -13.13
N PRO A 58 7.09 9.32 -14.34
CA PRO A 58 5.77 9.18 -14.97
C PRO A 58 5.27 7.72 -15.05
N GLU A 59 6.17 6.77 -15.30
CA GLU A 59 5.87 5.33 -15.33
C GLU A 59 5.53 4.78 -13.95
N ASP A 60 6.24 5.22 -12.92
CA ASP A 60 5.99 4.84 -11.52
C ASP A 60 4.62 5.37 -11.08
N ILE A 61 4.31 6.63 -11.41
CA ILE A 61 3.01 7.24 -11.12
C ILE A 61 1.89 6.49 -11.84
N ALA A 62 2.07 6.13 -13.12
CA ALA A 62 1.08 5.34 -13.86
C ALA A 62 0.83 3.98 -13.19
N ALA A 63 1.90 3.29 -12.76
CA ALA A 63 1.79 2.02 -12.04
C ALA A 63 1.08 2.17 -10.68
N LEU A 64 1.35 3.25 -9.96
CA LEU A 64 0.70 3.55 -8.68
C LEU A 64 -0.78 3.92 -8.84
N LEU A 65 -1.14 4.66 -9.89
CA LEU A 65 -2.52 4.98 -10.22
C LEU A 65 -3.33 3.71 -10.52
N MET A 66 -2.74 2.77 -11.27
CA MET A 66 -3.35 1.47 -11.50
C MET A 66 -3.49 0.69 -10.18
N ALA A 67 -2.45 0.62 -9.36
CA ALA A 67 -2.47 -0.21 -8.16
C ALA A 67 -3.38 0.33 -7.03
N PHE A 68 -3.47 1.65 -6.90
CA PHE A 68 -4.18 2.33 -5.82
C PHE A 68 -5.41 3.10 -6.29
N PHE A 69 -6.06 2.63 -7.37
CA PHE A 69 -7.33 3.19 -7.82
C PHE A 69 -8.34 3.27 -6.65
N PRO A 70 -8.95 4.44 -6.39
CA PRO A 70 -9.68 4.74 -5.15
C PRO A 70 -11.07 4.09 -5.05
N ARG A 71 -11.28 2.95 -5.72
CA ARG A 71 -12.44 2.08 -5.59
C ARG A 71 -11.98 0.68 -5.20
N PHE A 72 -12.21 0.32 -3.95
CA PHE A 72 -11.88 -1.00 -3.41
C PHE A 72 -13.06 -1.98 -3.58
N PRO A 73 -12.80 -3.29 -3.73
CA PRO A 73 -13.84 -4.29 -3.92
C PRO A 73 -14.76 -4.43 -2.71
N ILE A 74 -16.01 -4.82 -2.96
CA ILE A 74 -16.97 -5.14 -1.90
C ILE A 74 -16.67 -6.52 -1.28
N ASN A 75 -16.36 -7.51 -2.13
CA ASN A 75 -16.05 -8.89 -1.75
C ASN A 75 -14.80 -9.41 -2.50
N THR A 76 -14.36 -10.63 -2.24
CA THR A 76 -13.09 -11.17 -2.77
C THR A 76 -13.07 -11.36 -4.29
N THR A 77 -14.24 -11.57 -4.91
CA THR A 77 -14.37 -11.84 -6.36
C THR A 77 -14.82 -10.60 -7.15
N ASP A 78 -15.08 -9.48 -6.48
CA ASP A 78 -15.53 -8.24 -7.09
C ASP A 78 -14.41 -7.60 -7.96
N ASN A 79 -14.67 -7.59 -9.26
CA ASN A 79 -13.85 -6.94 -10.29
C ASN A 79 -14.67 -5.95 -11.12
N GLN A 80 -15.86 -5.53 -10.64
CA GLN A 80 -16.81 -4.74 -11.44
C GLN A 80 -16.23 -3.39 -11.87
N TYR A 81 -15.52 -2.71 -10.96
CA TYR A 81 -15.00 -1.36 -11.18
C TYR A 81 -13.49 -1.30 -11.38
N HIS A 82 -12.77 -2.32 -10.91
CA HIS A 82 -11.32 -2.36 -10.98
C HIS A 82 -10.85 -3.81 -10.88
N LEU A 83 -9.99 -4.23 -11.82
CA LEU A 83 -9.42 -5.57 -11.85
C LEU A 83 -8.44 -5.74 -10.68
N GLN A 84 -8.69 -6.70 -9.79
CA GLN A 84 -7.88 -6.89 -8.57
C GLN A 84 -6.41 -7.16 -8.85
N ALA A 85 -6.07 -7.82 -9.97
CA ALA A 85 -4.69 -8.11 -10.35
C ALA A 85 -3.83 -6.84 -10.50
N LEU A 86 -4.43 -5.73 -10.96
CA LEU A 86 -3.72 -4.46 -11.14
C LEU A 86 -3.22 -3.85 -9.82
N ARG A 87 -3.80 -4.27 -8.69
CA ARG A 87 -3.34 -3.83 -7.35
C ARG A 87 -1.92 -4.24 -7.01
N HIS A 88 -1.34 -5.18 -7.76
CA HIS A 88 0.06 -5.59 -7.62
C HIS A 88 1.03 -4.78 -8.50
N CYS A 89 0.53 -3.95 -9.42
CA CYS A 89 1.38 -3.14 -10.30
C CYS A 89 2.24 -2.11 -9.53
N TYR A 90 1.97 -1.84 -8.25
CA TYR A 90 2.82 -0.98 -7.42
C TYR A 90 4.28 -1.47 -7.38
N VAL A 91 4.52 -2.77 -7.61
CA VAL A 91 5.86 -3.38 -7.70
C VAL A 91 6.72 -2.71 -8.76
N LEU A 92 6.13 -2.25 -9.87
CA LEU A 92 6.85 -1.55 -10.95
C LEU A 92 7.41 -0.20 -10.50
N ALA A 93 6.75 0.44 -9.53
CA ALA A 93 7.17 1.71 -8.94
C ALA A 93 8.17 1.53 -7.78
N VAL A 94 8.55 0.30 -7.41
CA VAL A 94 9.44 0.03 -6.27
C VAL A 94 10.88 0.31 -6.66
N LYS A 95 11.58 1.12 -5.85
CA LYS A 95 13.00 1.44 -6.01
C LYS A 95 13.75 1.09 -4.72
N ARG A 96 14.90 0.42 -4.84
CA ARG A 96 15.81 0.21 -3.71
C ARG A 96 16.65 1.46 -3.50
N ARG A 97 16.48 2.12 -2.36
CA ARG A 97 17.21 3.37 -2.01
C ARG A 97 17.85 3.34 -0.61
N LEU A 98 17.75 2.22 0.10
CA LEU A 98 18.45 2.04 1.37
C LEU A 98 19.97 2.01 1.14
N LEU A 99 20.69 2.81 1.93
CA LEU A 99 22.14 2.79 2.02
C LEU A 99 22.53 2.17 3.36
N GLU A 100 23.36 1.13 3.32
CA GLU A 100 23.86 0.44 4.50
C GLU A 100 25.34 0.80 4.67
N ALA A 101 25.71 1.33 5.83
CA ALA A 101 27.09 1.51 6.22
C ALA A 101 27.60 0.20 6.81
N ILE A 102 28.66 -0.35 6.23
CA ILE A 102 29.36 -1.55 6.71
C ILE A 102 30.63 -1.05 7.39
N ASP A 103 30.86 -1.51 8.63
CA ASP A 103 32.07 -1.23 9.43
C ASP A 103 33.28 -2.02 8.90
#